data_AF-A0A962U6U7-F1
#
_entry.id   AF-A0A962U6U7-F1
#
_cell.length_a   1.000
_cell.length_b   1.000
_cell.length_c   1.000
_cell.angle_alpha   90.00
_cell.angle_beta   90.00
_cell.angle_gamma   90.00
#
_symmetry.space_group_name_H-M   'P 1'
#
loop_
_entity.id
_entity.type
_entity.pdbx_description
1 polymer ?
#
loop_
_entity_poly.entity_id
_entity_poly.type
_entity_poly.pdbx_seq_one_letter_code
_entity_poly.pdbx_strand_id
1 'polypeptide(L)'
;MQLTQKKPRHRTLAAAALLLATACVSSMGATFGDDASAREGIAIETSDSRNARVALVHTRTIDSQVAVTGYIEKKHLQRGMIPGRLLLTVIGHDGNVLQEVSGNYHRRSLHSKRAYFSEMLDVDARDVSAVRVTHLGIGE
;
A
#
# COMPACT_ATOMS: atom_id res chain seq x y z
N MET A 1 25.40 -10.52 -73.05
CA MET A 1 25.50 -11.96 -73.30
C MET A 1 26.51 -12.55 -72.31
N GLN A 2 26.03 -13.10 -71.20
CA GLN A 2 26.62 -14.25 -70.48
C GLN A 2 25.59 -14.73 -69.45
N LEU A 3 25.45 -16.04 -69.41
CA LEU A 3 24.40 -16.82 -68.77
C LEU A 3 24.78 -17.17 -67.32
N THR A 4 23.73 -17.34 -66.50
CA THR A 4 23.58 -18.35 -65.43
C THR A 4 24.59 -18.38 -64.27
N GLN A 5 24.09 -18.42 -63.03
CA GLN A 5 23.87 -19.71 -62.34
C GLN A 5 22.93 -19.58 -61.13
N LYS A 6 22.08 -20.60 -61.02
CA LYS A 6 21.10 -20.88 -59.98
C LYS A 6 21.75 -21.84 -58.99
N LYS A 7 21.67 -21.61 -57.66
CA LYS A 7 21.91 -22.67 -56.68
C LYS A 7 20.86 -22.67 -55.56
N PRO A 8 20.21 -23.82 -55.27
CA PRO A 8 19.09 -23.92 -54.33
C PRO A 8 19.54 -24.27 -52.90
N ARG A 9 18.66 -23.89 -51.96
CA ARG A 9 18.21 -24.58 -50.73
C ARG A 9 19.24 -25.33 -49.87
N HIS A 10 19.33 -24.96 -48.59
CA HIS A 10 19.33 -25.94 -47.51
C HIS A 10 18.45 -25.49 -46.33
N ARG A 11 17.58 -26.42 -45.92
CA ARG A 11 16.75 -26.43 -44.72
C ARG A 11 17.61 -26.94 -43.56
N THR A 12 17.40 -26.41 -42.34
CA THR A 12 17.56 -27.09 -41.03
C THR A 12 17.15 -26.09 -39.95
N LEU A 13 16.00 -26.24 -39.29
CA LEU A 13 15.79 -27.07 -38.08
C LEU A 13 16.81 -26.76 -36.97
N ALA A 14 16.38 -25.99 -35.97
CA ALA A 14 16.79 -26.17 -34.57
C ALA A 14 15.83 -25.42 -33.65
N ALA A 15 14.79 -26.13 -33.21
CA ALA A 15 14.14 -25.83 -31.94
C ALA A 15 15.16 -26.11 -30.82
N ALA A 16 15.34 -25.15 -29.91
CA ALA A 16 15.89 -25.41 -28.59
C ALA A 16 15.34 -24.35 -27.63
N ALA A 17 14.16 -24.66 -27.11
CA ALA A 17 13.66 -24.07 -25.89
C ALA A 17 14.59 -24.47 -24.73
N LEU A 18 15.09 -23.50 -23.98
CA LEU A 18 15.44 -23.73 -22.58
C LEU A 18 15.04 -22.50 -21.78
N LEU A 19 13.81 -22.57 -21.29
CA LEU A 19 13.22 -21.72 -20.27
C LEU A 19 14.05 -21.87 -18.99
N LEU A 20 14.96 -20.93 -18.71
CA LEU A 20 15.41 -20.68 -17.34
C LEU A 20 14.49 -19.65 -16.72
N ALA A 21 13.37 -20.14 -16.19
CA ALA A 21 12.49 -19.38 -15.30
C ALA A 21 13.20 -19.23 -13.95
N THR A 22 14.05 -18.22 -13.83
CA THR A 22 14.60 -17.78 -12.55
C THR A 22 13.50 -17.08 -11.76
N ALA A 23 12.67 -17.88 -11.09
CA ALA A 23 11.72 -17.40 -10.09
C ALA A 23 12.51 -16.90 -8.88
N CYS A 24 12.97 -15.65 -8.94
CA CYS A 24 13.29 -14.89 -7.75
C CYS A 24 11.98 -14.65 -7.00
N VAL A 25 11.60 -15.60 -6.16
CA VAL A 25 10.64 -15.37 -5.09
C VAL A 25 11.34 -14.45 -4.09
N SER A 26 11.28 -13.15 -4.38
CA SER A 26 11.48 -12.12 -3.37
C SER A 26 10.35 -12.28 -2.37
N SER A 27 10.61 -13.08 -1.34
CA SER A 27 9.90 -13.05 -0.07
C SER A 27 10.08 -11.65 0.51
N MET A 28 9.24 -10.72 0.06
CA MET A 28 8.99 -9.46 0.75
C MET A 28 8.51 -9.83 2.14
N GLY A 29 9.43 -9.77 3.10
CA GLY A 29 9.10 -9.87 4.51
C GLY A 29 8.15 -8.73 4.84
N ALA A 30 6.86 -9.03 4.90
CA ALA A 30 5.90 -8.23 5.61
C ALA A 30 6.39 -8.18 7.06
N THR A 31 7.03 -7.07 7.40
CA THR A 31 7.45 -6.83 8.78
C THR A 31 6.16 -6.43 9.50
N PHE A 32 5.42 -7.42 10.00
CA PHE A 32 4.32 -7.18 10.92
C PHE A 32 4.96 -6.63 12.20
N GLY A 33 5.01 -5.30 12.29
CA GLY A 33 5.23 -4.65 13.58
C GLY A 33 4.13 -5.16 14.50
N ASP A 34 4.54 -5.72 15.62
CA ASP A 34 3.68 -6.14 16.73
C ASP A 34 3.06 -4.87 17.35
N ASP A 35 2.17 -4.23 16.60
CA ASP A 35 1.45 -3.06 17.02
C ASP A 35 0.40 -3.53 18.02
N ALA A 36 0.55 -3.07 19.26
CA ALA A 36 -0.29 -3.37 20.43
C ALA A 36 -1.78 -2.91 20.27
N SER A 37 -2.24 -2.70 19.04
CA SER A 37 -3.55 -2.22 18.62
C SER A 37 -4.55 -3.33 18.32
N ALA A 38 -4.16 -4.61 18.30
CA ALA A 38 -5.07 -5.75 18.03
C ALA A 38 -6.11 -6.04 19.13
N ARG A 39 -6.41 -5.07 20.01
CA ARG A 39 -7.33 -5.23 21.14
C ARG A 39 -8.81 -5.31 20.76
N GLU A 40 -9.18 -5.03 19.51
CA GLU A 40 -10.57 -5.09 19.03
C GLU A 40 -10.82 -6.07 17.85
N GLY A 41 -9.84 -6.92 17.50
CA GLY A 41 -10.01 -7.91 16.43
C GLY A 41 -10.01 -7.35 14.99
N ILE A 42 -10.05 -6.02 14.81
CA ILE A 42 -9.83 -5.37 13.53
C ILE A 42 -8.33 -5.28 13.24
N ALA A 43 -7.87 -5.92 12.17
CA ALA A 43 -6.49 -5.83 11.74
C ALA A 43 -6.17 -4.43 11.16
N ILE A 44 -4.93 -3.98 11.34
CA ILE A 44 -4.47 -2.71 10.82
C ILE A 44 -3.37 -2.97 9.80
N GLU A 45 -3.56 -2.44 8.60
CA GLU A 45 -2.55 -2.45 7.54
C GLU A 45 -2.10 -1.02 7.25
N THR A 46 -0.80 -0.80 7.09
CA THR A 46 -0.25 0.52 6.78
C THR A 46 0.55 0.48 5.49
N SER A 47 0.33 1.47 4.63
CA SER A 47 1.13 1.66 3.41
C SER A 47 1.74 3.05 3.39
N ASP A 48 3.07 3.07 3.42
CA ASP A 48 3.87 4.28 3.41
C ASP A 48 4.04 4.86 2.00
N SER A 49 4.33 6.15 1.90
CA SER A 49 4.86 6.74 0.67
C SER A 49 6.39 6.88 0.70
N ARG A 50 6.97 7.41 -0.39
CA ARG A 50 8.39 7.78 -0.45
C ARG A 50 8.81 8.74 0.67
N ASN A 51 7.96 9.70 1.02
CA ASN A 51 8.34 10.84 1.88
C ASN A 51 7.79 10.75 3.31
N ALA A 52 6.81 9.88 3.54
CA ALA A 52 6.13 9.76 4.82
C ALA A 52 5.92 8.31 5.21
N ARG A 53 5.88 8.07 6.52
CA ARG A 53 5.54 6.80 7.15
C ARG A 53 4.22 6.95 7.88
N VAL A 54 3.31 6.00 7.69
CA VAL A 54 2.15 5.82 8.58
C VAL A 54 2.66 5.08 9.80
N ALA A 55 2.69 5.74 10.95
CA ALA A 55 3.41 5.24 12.11
C ALA A 55 2.47 4.56 13.11
N LEU A 56 1.85 5.33 14.01
CA LEU A 56 0.92 4.78 14.99
C LEU A 56 -0.50 4.85 14.43
N VAL A 57 -1.19 3.73 14.42
CA VAL A 57 -2.61 3.65 14.04
C VAL A 57 -3.35 2.81 15.08
N HIS A 58 -4.50 3.32 15.49
CA HIS A 58 -5.43 2.66 16.40
C HIS A 58 -6.83 2.71 15.84
N THR A 59 -7.53 1.60 15.95
CA THR A 59 -8.97 1.49 15.73
C THR A 59 -9.68 1.41 17.08
N ARG A 60 -10.88 1.95 17.14
CA ARG A 60 -11.79 1.82 18.27
C ARG A 60 -13.23 1.74 17.76
N THR A 61 -14.07 1.03 18.47
CA THR A 61 -15.50 0.95 18.15
C THR A 61 -16.26 1.99 18.95
N ILE A 62 -17.03 2.85 18.28
CA ILE A 62 -17.89 3.87 18.90
C ILE A 62 -19.26 3.77 18.25
N ASP A 63 -20.31 3.51 19.03
CA ASP A 63 -21.69 3.42 18.55
C ASP A 63 -21.85 2.47 17.34
N SER A 64 -21.17 1.32 17.40
CA SER A 64 -21.07 0.30 16.33
C SER A 64 -20.30 0.74 15.07
N GLN A 65 -19.75 1.96 15.02
CA GLN A 65 -18.89 2.43 13.93
C GLN A 65 -17.40 2.27 14.28
N VAL A 66 -16.56 2.26 13.25
CA VAL A 66 -15.10 2.20 13.41
C VAL A 66 -14.50 3.59 13.41
N ALA A 67 -13.93 4.02 14.53
CA ALA A 67 -13.09 5.21 14.60
C ALA A 67 -11.62 4.84 14.41
N VAL A 68 -10.95 5.53 13.48
CA VAL A 68 -9.53 5.32 13.17
C VAL A 68 -8.76 6.58 13.56
N THR A 69 -7.74 6.42 14.40
CA THR A 69 -6.87 7.53 14.82
C THR A 69 -5.42 7.15 14.64
N GLY A 70 -4.58 8.14 14.34
CA GLY A 70 -3.17 7.87 14.18
C GLY A 70 -2.35 9.10 13.83
N TYR A 71 -1.11 8.85 13.44
CA TYR A 71 -0.27 9.90 12.87
C TYR A 71 0.66 9.39 11.78
N ILE A 72 1.00 10.31 10.89
CA ILE A 72 2.05 10.15 9.90
C ILE A 72 3.31 10.92 10.32
N GLU A 73 4.47 10.36 10.00
CA GLU A 73 5.78 10.96 10.25
C GLU A 73 6.55 11.16 8.95
N LYS A 74 7.39 12.19 8.90
CA LYS A 74 8.34 12.34 7.79
C LYS A 74 9.45 11.31 7.85
N LYS A 75 9.78 10.68 6.72
CA LYS A 75 10.96 9.81 6.61
C LYS A 75 12.27 10.58 6.59
N HIS A 76 12.28 11.78 5.99
CA HIS A 76 13.45 12.64 5.90
C HIS A 76 13.30 13.91 6.75
N LEU A 77 14.42 14.46 7.22
CA LEU A 77 14.48 15.72 7.97
C LEU A 77 14.23 16.97 7.09
N GLN A 78 13.42 16.82 6.03
CA GLN A 78 13.04 17.95 5.19
C GLN A 78 12.11 18.90 5.95
N ARG A 79 12.41 20.19 5.84
CA ARG A 79 11.56 21.27 6.36
C ARG A 79 10.23 21.31 5.58
N GLY A 80 9.18 21.85 6.18
CA GLY A 80 7.91 22.12 5.49
C GLY A 80 6.76 21.17 5.86
N MET A 81 5.80 21.01 4.96
CA MET A 81 4.65 20.11 5.14
C MET A 81 5.02 18.64 4.89
N ILE A 82 4.13 17.73 5.28
CA ILE A 82 4.09 16.38 4.71
C ILE A 82 3.17 16.50 3.50
N PRO A 83 3.68 16.36 2.26
CA PRO A 83 2.85 16.48 1.07
C PRO A 83 2.11 15.17 0.79
N GLY A 84 0.82 15.26 0.50
CA GLY A 84 -0.01 14.11 0.13
C GLY A 84 -1.39 14.14 0.76
N ARG A 85 -2.05 12.99 0.75
CA ARG A 85 -3.33 12.73 1.43
C ARG A 85 -3.35 11.32 2.01
N LEU A 86 -4.30 11.06 2.91
CA LEU A 86 -4.56 9.71 3.39
C LEU A 86 -5.70 9.08 2.60
N LEU A 87 -5.59 7.78 2.42
CA LEU A 87 -6.66 6.91 1.93
C LEU A 87 -6.87 5.82 2.98
N LEU A 88 -8.08 5.74 3.51
CA LEU A 88 -8.50 4.70 4.43
C LEU A 88 -9.39 3.74 3.64
N THR A 89 -9.00 2.47 3.58
CA THR A 89 -9.77 1.41 2.93
C THR A 89 -10.21 0.41 3.99
N VAL A 90 -11.51 0.19 4.10
CA VAL A 90 -12.12 -0.75 5.04
C VAL A 90 -12.38 -2.06 4.33
N ILE A 91 -11.90 -3.16 4.90
CA ILE A 91 -11.96 -4.49 4.31
C ILE A 91 -12.84 -5.37 5.20
N GLY A 92 -13.83 -6.03 4.59
CA GLY A 92 -14.75 -6.94 5.27
C GLY A 92 -14.15 -8.32 5.52
N HIS A 93 -14.86 -9.15 6.30
CA HIS A 93 -14.44 -10.54 6.56
C HIS A 93 -14.45 -11.44 5.31
N ASP A 94 -15.19 -11.06 4.28
CA ASP A 94 -15.20 -11.70 2.96
C ASP A 94 -14.05 -11.24 2.05
N GLY A 95 -13.24 -10.27 2.49
CA GLY A 95 -12.14 -9.67 1.73
C GLY A 95 -12.58 -8.56 0.78
N ASN A 96 -13.87 -8.21 0.72
CA ASN A 96 -14.35 -7.11 -0.11
C ASN A 96 -14.08 -5.74 0.55
N VAL A 97 -13.97 -4.71 -0.27
CA VAL A 97 -13.88 -3.33 0.22
C VAL A 97 -15.28 -2.85 0.60
N LEU A 98 -15.48 -2.53 1.88
CA LEU A 98 -16.74 -2.01 2.39
C LEU A 98 -16.84 -0.50 2.20
N GLN A 99 -15.74 0.21 2.42
CA GLN A 99 -15.69 1.67 2.32
C GLN A 99 -14.28 2.14 1.95
N GLU A 100 -14.21 3.22 1.19
CA GLU A 100 -12.98 3.96 0.93
C GLU A 100 -13.19 5.45 1.24
N VAL A 101 -12.33 6.02 2.09
CA VAL A 101 -12.42 7.42 2.53
C VAL A 101 -11.09 8.11 2.32
N SER A 102 -11.10 9.26 1.65
CA SER A 102 -9.92 10.13 1.62
C SER A 102 -9.91 10.99 2.88
N GLY A 103 -8.92 10.74 3.75
CA GLY A 103 -8.75 11.45 5.01
C GLY A 103 -7.76 12.60 4.90
N ASN A 104 -7.96 13.61 5.75
CA ASN A 104 -7.00 14.68 5.95
C ASN A 104 -6.21 14.43 7.24
N TYR A 105 -5.01 15.00 7.32
CA TYR A 105 -4.23 15.05 8.55
C TYR A 105 -3.90 16.48 8.90
N HIS A 106 -3.84 16.75 10.19
CA HIS A 106 -3.54 18.06 10.74
C HIS A 106 -2.25 18.02 11.52
N ARG A 107 -1.54 19.15 11.53
CA ARG A 107 -0.30 19.31 12.29
C ARG A 107 -0.48 20.40 13.32
N ARG A 108 0.09 20.18 14.51
CA ARG A 108 0.08 21.20 15.56
C ARG A 108 0.89 22.44 15.17
N SER A 109 1.97 22.29 14.39
CA SER A 109 2.82 23.42 13.98
C SER A 109 3.60 23.18 12.69
N LEU A 110 4.16 24.26 12.13
CA LEU A 110 5.00 24.22 10.93
C LEU A 110 6.25 23.32 11.06
N HIS A 111 6.74 23.18 12.30
CA HIS A 111 7.97 22.44 12.64
C HIS A 111 7.72 21.02 13.15
N SER A 112 6.46 20.61 13.31
CA SER A 112 6.14 19.26 13.76
C SER A 112 6.62 18.22 12.76
N LYS A 113 7.28 17.16 13.25
CA LYS A 113 7.62 15.97 12.46
C LYS A 113 6.41 15.06 12.21
N ARG A 114 5.32 15.30 12.96
CA ARG A 114 4.10 14.48 12.99
C ARG A 114 2.90 15.27 12.49
N ALA A 115 2.03 14.60 11.75
CA ALA A 115 0.67 15.06 11.49
C ALA A 115 -0.32 13.98 11.90
N TYR A 116 -1.35 14.36 12.64
CA TYR A 116 -2.34 13.48 13.24
C TYR A 116 -3.58 13.42 12.37
N PHE A 117 -4.26 12.28 12.36
CA PHE A 117 -5.55 12.10 11.71
C PHE A 117 -6.51 11.38 12.64
N SER A 118 -7.80 11.63 12.41
CA SER A 118 -8.91 11.00 13.13
C SER A 118 -10.09 10.97 12.18
N GLU A 119 -10.59 9.79 11.88
CA GLU A 119 -11.73 9.59 11.00
C GLU A 119 -12.74 8.64 11.65
N MET A 120 -14.03 8.89 11.41
CA MET A 120 -15.11 7.97 11.75
C MET A 120 -15.60 7.33 10.46
N LEU A 121 -15.58 6.00 10.41
CA LEU A 121 -15.99 5.22 9.25
C LEU A 121 -17.45 4.81 9.40
N ASP A 122 -18.23 5.02 8.35
CA ASP A 122 -19.67 4.71 8.33
C ASP A 122 -19.91 3.25 7.91
N VAL A 123 -19.39 2.35 8.73
CA VAL A 123 -19.43 0.89 8.55
C VAL A 123 -19.68 0.24 9.91
N ASP A 124 -20.47 -0.83 9.96
CA ASP A 124 -20.64 -1.61 11.19
C ASP A 124 -19.33 -2.32 11.51
N ALA A 125 -18.78 -2.07 12.70
CA ALA A 125 -17.52 -2.63 13.16
C ALA A 125 -17.51 -4.17 13.13
N ARG A 126 -18.68 -4.83 13.23
CA ARG A 126 -18.80 -6.29 13.19
C ARG A 126 -18.57 -6.89 11.80
N ASP A 127 -18.71 -6.09 10.75
CA ASP A 127 -18.47 -6.52 9.37
C ASP A 127 -17.01 -6.30 8.95
N VAL A 128 -16.23 -5.56 9.75
CA VAL A 128 -14.87 -5.14 9.43
C VAL A 128 -13.83 -6.15 9.90
N SER A 129 -13.04 -6.64 8.95
CA SER A 129 -11.88 -7.49 9.22
C SER A 129 -10.61 -6.67 9.38
N ALA A 130 -10.41 -5.68 8.51
CA ALA A 130 -9.20 -4.88 8.50
C ALA A 130 -9.44 -3.44 8.07
N VAL A 131 -8.58 -2.53 8.54
CA VAL A 131 -8.48 -1.16 8.04
C VAL A 131 -7.08 -0.94 7.47
N ARG A 132 -7.02 -0.60 6.19
CA ARG A 132 -5.78 -0.21 5.51
C ARG A 132 -5.67 1.30 5.47
N VAL A 133 -4.58 1.83 6.03
CA VAL A 133 -4.24 3.25 6.00
C VAL A 133 -3.07 3.48 5.05
N THR A 134 -3.35 4.14 3.93
CA THR A 134 -2.36 4.43 2.89
C THR A 134 -2.07 5.92 2.85
N HIS A 135 -0.80 6.29 2.92
CA HIS A 135 -0.38 7.65 2.61
C HIS A 135 -0.02 7.74 1.12
N LEU A 136 -0.74 8.59 0.38
CA LEU A 136 -0.50 8.85 -1.04
C LEU A 136 0.36 10.10 -1.17
N GLY A 137 1.63 9.93 -1.57
CA GLY A 137 2.54 11.05 -1.83
C GLY A 137 2.11 11.88 -3.05
N ILE A 138 2.60 13.11 -3.17
CA ILE A 138 2.43 13.89 -4.41
C ILE A 138 3.25 13.22 -5.52
N GLY A 139 2.57 12.85 -6.62
CA GLY A 139 3.20 12.25 -7.80
C GLY A 139 3.34 10.72 -7.75
N GLU A 140 2.59 10.05 -6.87
CA GLU A 140 2.39 8.60 -6.82
C GLU A 140 1.01 8.21 -7.37
#